data_AF-A0A2U2X1D4-F1
#
_entry.id   AF-A0A2U2X1D4-F1
#
_cell.length_a   1.000
_cell.length_b   1.000
_cell.length_c   1.000
_cell.angle_alpha   90.00
_cell.angle_beta   90.00
_cell.angle_gamma   90.00
#
_symmetry.space_group_name_H-M   'P 1'
#
loop_
_entity.id
_entity.type
_entity.pdbx_description
1 polymer ?
#
loop_
_entity_poly.entity_id
_entity_poly.type
_entity_poly.pdbx_seq_one_letter_code
_entity_poly.pdbx_strand_id
1 'polypeptide(L)'
;MSLIWGTVLLIGSVLLGGGLVVFLQNLNKGKLIKVLLSLSGGFLLAIAFIHFIPEIYAHGSEGVGYYILLGFLVQLFLEYFSGGIEHGHIHAKDTKGTVPWSLFIALSFHSFFEGMPLEAQFLGEAGTQLMDHVGHNHSHVHSHAKGEGVQGLLLGIVLHKIPVAIALMTLLLASGFKMTKAWLILIAFALMAPLGMLVGHYGAQNSLLNLEIILAVVVGMFLHISTTIIFESTENHKFNFIKLISLLVGVGLAILAI
;
A
#
# COMPACT_ATOMS: atom_id res chain seq x y z
N MET A 1 -15.64 -11.92 -2.63
CA MET A 1 -14.65 -12.35 -1.59
C MET A 1 -15.15 -11.84 -0.23
N SER A 2 -14.96 -12.56 0.88
CA SER A 2 -15.42 -12.07 2.20
C SER A 2 -14.36 -11.22 2.91
N LEU A 3 -14.82 -10.34 3.82
CA LEU A 3 -13.98 -9.54 4.73
C LEU A 3 -12.92 -10.38 5.47
N ILE A 4 -13.28 -11.62 5.82
CA ILE A 4 -12.39 -12.59 6.47
C ILE A 4 -11.23 -12.96 5.54
N TRP A 5 -11.52 -13.24 4.26
CA TRP A 5 -10.48 -13.57 3.29
C TRP A 5 -9.54 -12.39 3.03
N GLY A 6 -10.07 -11.18 2.90
CA GLY A 6 -9.26 -9.97 2.78
C GLY A 6 -8.32 -9.80 3.98
N THR A 7 -8.84 -9.97 5.19
CA THR A 7 -8.06 -9.91 6.44
C THR A 7 -6.93 -10.94 6.47
N VAL A 8 -7.23 -12.20 6.10
CA VAL A 8 -6.23 -13.28 6.08
C VAL A 8 -5.12 -13.00 5.08
N LEU A 9 -5.44 -12.49 3.89
CA LEU A 9 -4.44 -12.16 2.87
C LEU A 9 -3.54 -11.00 3.32
N LEU A 10 -4.12 -9.95 3.91
CA LEU A 10 -3.35 -8.81 4.41
C LEU A 10 -2.39 -9.22 5.53
N ILE A 11 -2.88 -9.92 6.55
CA ILE A 11 -2.02 -10.39 7.65
C ILE A 11 -0.97 -11.37 7.12
N GLY A 12 -1.39 -12.30 6.27
CA GLY A 12 -0.52 -13.30 5.65
C GLY A 12 0.64 -12.67 4.87
N SER A 13 0.37 -11.62 4.08
CA SER A 13 1.40 -10.91 3.31
C SER A 13 2.50 -10.30 4.19
N VAL A 14 2.12 -9.68 5.32
CA VAL A 14 3.06 -9.07 6.26
C VAL A 14 3.88 -10.14 6.99
N LEU A 15 3.22 -11.22 7.44
CA LEU A 15 3.92 -12.34 8.10
C LEU A 15 4.86 -13.06 7.14
N LEU A 16 4.47 -13.22 5.88
CA LEU A 16 5.33 -13.75 4.82
C LEU A 16 6.56 -12.87 4.62
N GLY A 17 6.40 -11.55 4.53
CA GLY A 17 7.53 -10.62 4.43
C GLY A 17 8.50 -10.71 5.62
N GLY A 18 7.98 -10.75 6.85
CA GLY A 18 8.80 -10.95 8.04
C GLY A 18 9.50 -12.30 8.10
N GLY A 19 8.79 -13.37 7.72
CA GLY A 19 9.32 -14.73 7.65
C GLY A 19 10.41 -14.85 6.59
N LEU A 20 10.24 -14.18 5.46
CA LEU A 20 11.24 -14.11 4.41
C LEU A 20 12.52 -13.43 4.91
N VAL A 21 12.44 -12.38 5.74
CA VAL A 21 13.64 -11.80 6.36
C VAL A 21 14.37 -12.80 7.24
N VAL A 22 13.65 -13.56 8.06
CA VAL A 22 14.24 -14.60 8.92
C VAL A 22 14.89 -15.72 8.09
N PHE A 23 14.23 -16.16 7.03
CA PHE A 23 14.74 -17.21 6.14
C PHE A 23 15.95 -16.73 5.30
N LEU A 24 15.88 -15.51 4.78
CA LEU A 24 16.92 -14.91 3.94
C LEU A 24 18.01 -14.18 4.74
N GLN A 25 18.09 -14.36 6.07
CA GLN A 25 19.11 -13.72 6.92
C GLN A 25 20.56 -13.98 6.46
N ASN A 26 20.78 -15.02 5.65
CA ASN A 26 22.06 -15.39 5.03
C ASN A 26 22.30 -14.83 3.61
N LEU A 27 21.36 -14.09 3.01
CA LEU A 27 21.53 -13.47 1.70
C LEU A 27 22.01 -12.01 1.81
N ASN A 28 22.54 -11.49 0.70
CA ASN A 28 23.12 -10.15 0.63
C ASN A 28 22.03 -9.06 0.74
N LYS A 29 21.78 -8.63 1.98
CA LYS A 29 20.56 -7.98 2.50
C LYS A 29 20.13 -6.70 1.76
N GLY A 30 21.08 -5.82 1.45
CA GLY A 30 20.74 -4.49 0.93
C GLY A 30 20.30 -4.45 -0.54
N LYS A 31 20.90 -5.29 -1.40
CA LYS A 31 20.59 -5.27 -2.85
C LYS A 31 19.20 -5.83 -3.14
N LEU A 32 18.85 -6.97 -2.52
CA LEU A 32 17.55 -7.59 -2.72
C LEU A 32 16.41 -6.69 -2.22
N ILE A 33 16.56 -6.08 -1.04
CA ILE A 33 15.56 -5.15 -0.50
C ILE A 33 15.35 -3.96 -1.45
N LYS A 34 16.44 -3.36 -1.95
CA LYS A 34 16.36 -2.25 -2.92
C LYS A 34 15.66 -2.65 -4.22
N VAL A 35 15.85 -3.89 -4.70
CA VAL A 35 15.18 -4.42 -5.90
C VAL A 35 13.69 -4.66 -5.62
N LEU A 36 13.35 -5.37 -4.53
CA LEU A 36 11.95 -5.61 -4.15
C LEU A 36 11.17 -4.31 -3.94
N LEU A 37 11.80 -3.32 -3.32
CA LEU A 37 11.20 -2.00 -3.14
C LEU A 37 10.98 -1.27 -4.48
N SER A 38 11.94 -1.34 -5.41
CA SER A 38 11.80 -0.73 -6.75
C SER A 38 10.70 -1.42 -7.58
N LEU A 39 10.57 -2.75 -7.47
CA LEU A 39 9.47 -3.51 -8.07
C LEU A 39 8.12 -3.07 -7.53
N SER A 40 8.01 -2.97 -6.21
CA SER A 40 6.81 -2.51 -5.51
C SER A 40 6.42 -1.08 -5.91
N GLY A 41 7.39 -0.17 -5.95
CA GLY A 41 7.15 1.23 -6.32
C GLY A 41 6.64 1.36 -7.75
N GLY A 42 7.21 0.61 -8.70
CA GLY A 42 6.73 0.56 -10.08
C GLY A 42 5.32 0.00 -10.22
N PHE A 43 5.02 -1.08 -9.50
CA PHE A 43 3.69 -1.69 -9.46
C PHE A 43 2.63 -0.73 -8.90
N LEU A 44 2.87 -0.13 -7.73
CA LEU A 44 1.95 0.85 -7.12
C LEU A 44 1.76 2.09 -8.00
N LEU A 45 2.84 2.59 -8.62
CA LEU A 45 2.76 3.73 -9.54
C LEU A 45 1.85 3.42 -10.73
N ALA A 46 2.04 2.25 -11.35
CA ALA A 46 1.25 1.83 -12.48
C ALA A 46 -0.23 1.68 -12.13
N ILE A 47 -0.55 1.02 -11.02
CA ILE A 47 -1.95 0.88 -10.56
C ILE A 47 -2.56 2.26 -10.27
N ALA A 48 -1.82 3.16 -9.61
CA ALA A 48 -2.31 4.51 -9.33
C ALA A 48 -2.70 5.25 -10.62
N PHE A 49 -1.83 5.24 -11.64
CA PHE A 49 -2.07 5.97 -12.89
C PHE A 49 -3.06 5.31 -13.85
N ILE A 50 -3.05 3.98 -13.96
CA ILE A 50 -3.82 3.25 -14.98
C ILE A 50 -5.21 2.87 -14.46
N HIS A 51 -5.35 2.70 -13.15
CA HIS A 51 -6.58 2.20 -12.55
C HIS A 51 -7.22 3.24 -11.61
N PHE A 52 -6.53 3.65 -10.54
CA PHE A 52 -7.21 4.48 -9.53
C PHE A 52 -7.49 5.91 -9.94
N ILE A 53 -6.53 6.61 -10.56
CA ILE A 53 -6.74 7.99 -10.99
C ILE A 53 -7.91 8.06 -11.99
N PRO A 54 -7.94 7.26 -13.08
CA PRO A 54 -9.08 7.26 -14.00
C PRO A 54 -10.41 6.97 -13.31
N GLU A 55 -10.45 5.98 -12.43
CA GLU A 55 -11.67 5.58 -11.70
C GLU A 55 -12.22 6.71 -10.82
N ILE A 56 -11.34 7.37 -10.06
CA ILE A 56 -11.71 8.43 -9.12
C ILE A 56 -12.15 9.70 -9.86
N TYR A 57 -11.63 9.97 -11.06
CA TYR A 57 -12.10 11.09 -11.89
C TYR A 57 -13.38 10.75 -12.68
N ALA A 58 -13.65 9.48 -12.95
CA ALA A 58 -14.88 9.05 -13.62
C ALA A 58 -16.10 9.12 -12.69
N HIS A 59 -15.93 8.75 -11.42
CA HIS A 59 -17.04 8.66 -10.45
C HIS A 59 -17.01 9.74 -9.36
N GLY A 60 -15.86 10.40 -9.14
CA GLY A 60 -15.70 11.38 -8.07
C GLY A 60 -16.30 12.76 -8.37
N SER A 61 -16.49 13.53 -7.31
CA SER A 61 -16.96 14.92 -7.37
C SER A 61 -15.95 15.88 -8.00
N GLU A 62 -16.44 17.02 -8.52
CA GLU A 62 -15.59 18.17 -8.87
C GLU A 62 -14.68 18.53 -7.69
N GLY A 63 -13.36 18.47 -7.90
CA GLY A 63 -12.35 18.74 -6.87
C GLY A 63 -11.64 17.51 -6.28
N VAL A 64 -11.84 16.32 -6.83
CA VAL A 64 -11.17 15.10 -6.34
C VAL A 64 -9.64 15.21 -6.30
N GLY A 65 -9.07 16.01 -7.21
CA GLY A 65 -7.64 16.33 -7.23
C GLY A 65 -7.10 16.97 -5.94
N TYR A 66 -7.92 17.72 -5.20
CA TYR A 66 -7.50 18.29 -3.91
C TYR A 66 -7.26 17.20 -2.86
N TYR A 67 -8.05 16.12 -2.88
CA TYR A 67 -7.87 15.00 -1.95
C TYR A 67 -6.67 14.12 -2.33
N ILE A 68 -6.39 13.96 -3.63
CA ILE A 68 -5.14 13.34 -4.09
C ILE A 68 -3.93 14.15 -3.60
N LEU A 69 -3.96 15.48 -3.77
CA LEU A 69 -2.90 16.35 -3.25
C LEU A 69 -2.78 16.27 -1.72
N LEU A 70 -3.91 16.26 -1.01
CA LEU A 70 -3.93 16.10 0.45
C LEU A 70 -3.26 14.79 0.87
N GLY A 71 -3.59 13.68 0.21
CA GLY A 71 -2.97 12.39 0.47
C GLY A 71 -1.46 12.38 0.26
N PHE A 72 -1.00 13.00 -0.83
CA PHE A 72 0.43 13.17 -1.08
C PHE A 72 1.11 13.94 0.06
N LEU A 73 0.52 15.06 0.50
CA LEU A 73 1.05 15.88 1.59
C LEU A 73 1.00 15.18 2.94
N VAL A 74 -0.07 14.42 3.23
CA VAL A 74 -0.19 13.61 4.44
C VAL A 74 0.91 12.56 4.48
N GLN A 75 1.18 11.87 3.38
CA GLN A 75 2.25 10.88 3.33
C GLN A 75 3.63 11.54 3.46
N LEU A 76 3.88 12.66 2.79
CA LEU A 76 5.10 13.44 2.95
C LEU A 76 5.32 13.87 4.42
N PHE A 77 4.25 14.30 5.09
CA PHE A 77 4.30 14.64 6.51
C PHE A 77 4.63 13.41 7.36
N LEU A 78 3.97 12.27 7.15
CA LEU A 78 4.26 11.02 7.88
C LEU A 78 5.72 10.57 7.66
N GLU A 79 6.26 10.71 6.46
CA GLU A 79 7.64 10.37 6.14
C GLU A 79 8.65 11.26 6.88
N TYR A 80 8.37 12.56 6.99
CA TYR A 80 9.24 13.48 7.74
C TYR A 80 9.48 13.01 9.18
N PHE A 81 8.46 12.48 9.86
CA PHE A 81 8.60 11.90 11.19
C PHE A 81 9.24 10.50 11.19
N SER A 82 9.17 9.78 10.07
CA SER A 82 9.73 8.44 9.90
C SER A 82 11.26 8.45 9.67
N GLY A 83 11.81 9.62 9.31
CA GLY A 83 13.22 9.81 8.99
C GLY A 83 13.61 9.24 7.62
N GLY A 84 12.64 9.01 6.72
CA GLY A 84 12.88 8.53 5.35
C GLY A 84 13.37 7.08 5.25
N ILE A 85 13.22 6.27 6.31
CA ILE A 85 13.78 4.90 6.37
C ILE A 85 13.12 3.95 5.36
N GLU A 86 11.93 4.29 4.86
CA GLU A 86 11.22 3.59 3.77
C GLU A 86 12.09 3.44 2.51
N HIS A 87 13.12 4.28 2.33
CA HIS A 87 14.00 4.30 1.17
C HIS A 87 15.31 3.50 1.35
N GLY A 88 15.50 2.84 2.49
CA GLY A 88 16.58 1.85 2.69
C GLY A 88 17.96 2.43 3.03
N HIS A 89 18.05 3.72 3.35
CA HIS A 89 19.25 4.36 3.87
C HIS A 89 19.24 4.33 5.40
N ILE A 90 19.87 3.32 5.98
CA ILE A 90 20.08 3.24 7.43
C ILE A 90 21.41 3.94 7.71
N HIS A 91 21.38 5.20 8.11
CA HIS A 91 22.53 5.81 8.76
C HIS A 91 22.60 5.30 10.20
N ALA A 92 23.28 4.17 10.37
CA ALA A 92 23.60 3.60 11.68
C ALA A 92 24.61 4.51 12.42
N LYS A 93 24.15 5.64 12.94
CA LYS A 93 24.88 6.41 13.95
C LYS A 93 24.36 5.98 15.34
N ASP A 94 25.14 5.13 16.00
CA ASP A 94 25.27 4.94 17.46
C ASP A 94 24.04 4.85 18.40
N THR A 95 22.78 4.86 17.94
CA THR A 95 21.63 4.65 18.81
C THR A 95 21.32 3.17 18.97
N LYS A 96 22.05 2.49 19.86
CA LYS A 96 21.69 1.15 20.32
C LYS A 96 20.28 1.18 20.94
N GLY A 97 19.33 0.48 20.34
CA GLY A 97 18.13 0.00 21.04
C GLY A 97 16.86 0.88 21.00
N THR A 98 16.84 2.00 20.28
CA THR A 98 15.59 2.75 20.05
C THR A 98 15.10 2.52 18.64
N VAL A 99 14.03 1.73 18.50
CA VAL A 99 13.18 1.84 17.30
C VAL A 99 12.71 3.29 17.25
N PRO A 100 12.81 3.97 16.10
CA PRO A 100 12.10 5.21 15.91
C PRO A 100 10.61 4.86 15.96
N TRP A 101 10.00 4.98 17.14
CA TRP A 101 8.56 4.75 17.32
C TRP A 101 7.74 5.60 16.35
N SER A 102 8.29 6.75 15.96
CA SER A 102 7.76 7.60 14.90
C SER A 102 7.62 6.89 13.56
N LEU A 103 8.61 6.08 13.14
CA LEU A 103 8.52 5.26 11.92
C LEU A 103 7.43 4.21 12.03
N PHE A 104 7.36 3.48 13.15
CA PHE A 104 6.32 2.47 13.33
C PHE A 104 4.92 3.10 13.28
N ILE A 105 4.75 4.25 13.93
CA ILE A 105 3.48 5.00 13.93
C ILE A 105 3.16 5.49 12.51
N ALA A 106 4.10 6.11 11.82
CA ALA A 106 3.91 6.60 10.44
C ALA A 106 3.50 5.47 9.49
N LEU A 107 4.23 4.36 9.49
CA LEU A 107 3.91 3.16 8.71
C LEU A 107 2.55 2.58 9.09
N SER A 108 2.21 2.58 10.38
CA SER A 108 0.90 2.09 10.86
C SER A 108 -0.24 2.94 10.34
N PHE A 109 -0.13 4.27 10.39
CA PHE A 109 -1.12 5.18 9.81
C PHE A 109 -1.23 5.00 8.30
N HIS A 110 -0.10 4.94 7.59
CA HIS A 110 -0.05 4.65 6.17
C HIS A 110 -0.82 3.36 5.84
N SER A 111 -0.48 2.27 6.54
CA SER A 111 -1.11 0.96 6.35
C SER A 111 -2.59 0.95 6.71
N PHE A 112 -3.01 1.77 7.68
CA PHE A 112 -4.40 1.91 8.08
C PHE A 112 -5.23 2.60 6.99
N PHE A 113 -4.79 3.76 6.51
CA PHE A 113 -5.50 4.51 5.47
C PHE A 113 -5.65 3.67 4.20
N GLU A 114 -4.59 3.00 3.78
CA GLU A 114 -4.60 2.08 2.65
C GLU A 114 -5.63 0.94 2.80
N GLY A 115 -5.90 0.49 4.02
CA GLY A 115 -6.88 -0.55 4.27
C GLY A 115 -8.33 -0.09 4.10
N MET A 116 -8.63 1.21 4.27
CA MET A 116 -10.02 1.70 4.33
C MET A 116 -10.80 1.54 3.01
N PRO A 117 -10.23 1.86 1.82
CA PRO A 117 -10.95 1.70 0.55
C PRO A 117 -11.18 0.25 0.14
N LEU A 118 -10.51 -0.74 0.77
CA LEU A 118 -10.66 -2.15 0.43
C LEU A 118 -12.08 -2.67 0.60
N GLU A 119 -12.90 -2.01 1.42
CA GLU A 119 -14.30 -2.41 1.56
C GLU A 119 -15.09 -2.29 0.25
N ALA A 120 -14.85 -1.26 -0.56
CA ALA A 120 -15.61 -1.03 -1.80
C ALA A 120 -15.58 -2.28 -2.70
N GLN A 121 -14.55 -3.11 -2.53
CA GLN A 121 -14.33 -4.35 -3.26
C GLN A 121 -15.23 -5.51 -2.79
N PHE A 122 -15.62 -5.47 -1.52
CA PHE A 122 -16.43 -6.49 -0.89
C PHE A 122 -17.93 -6.12 -0.90
N LEU A 123 -18.29 -4.83 -0.98
CA LEU A 123 -19.68 -4.38 -1.14
C LEU A 123 -20.23 -4.59 -2.56
N GLY A 124 -19.38 -4.71 -3.58
CA GLY A 124 -19.81 -4.95 -4.97
C GLY A 124 -20.64 -6.23 -5.17
N GLU A 125 -20.52 -7.21 -4.28
CA GLU A 125 -21.35 -8.42 -4.26
C GLU A 125 -22.73 -8.20 -3.57
N ALA A 126 -22.91 -7.13 -2.80
CA ALA A 126 -24.15 -6.81 -2.06
C ALA A 126 -24.92 -5.60 -2.61
N GLY A 127 -24.24 -4.65 -3.26
CA GLY A 127 -24.85 -3.42 -3.81
C GLY A 127 -25.59 -3.59 -5.13
N THR A 128 -25.26 -4.61 -5.92
CA THR A 128 -25.93 -4.90 -7.20
C THR A 128 -27.39 -5.36 -7.03
N GLN A 129 -27.81 -5.76 -5.83
CA GLN A 129 -29.18 -6.24 -5.57
C GLN A 129 -30.12 -5.18 -4.99
N LEU A 130 -29.61 -3.99 -4.64
CA LEU A 130 -30.42 -2.91 -4.04
C LEU A 130 -30.79 -1.79 -5.02
N MET A 131 -30.18 -1.76 -6.21
CA MET A 131 -30.39 -0.71 -7.22
C MET A 131 -31.30 -1.12 -8.38
N ASP A 132 -31.78 -2.37 -8.42
CA ASP A 132 -32.57 -2.89 -9.56
C ASP A 132 -34.07 -2.50 -9.54
N HIS A 133 -34.50 -1.65 -8.59
CA HIS A 133 -35.92 -1.35 -8.35
C HIS A 133 -36.34 0.12 -8.32
N VAL A 134 -35.47 1.07 -8.70
CA VAL A 134 -35.91 2.47 -8.91
C VAL A 134 -35.39 2.94 -10.26
N GLY A 135 -36.30 2.94 -11.24
CA GLY A 135 -35.98 3.18 -12.64
C GLY A 135 -35.32 4.54 -12.92
N HIS A 136 -34.53 4.60 -13.98
CA HIS A 136 -34.86 5.27 -15.23
C HIS A 136 -33.82 4.92 -16.31
N ASN A 137 -34.30 4.79 -17.54
CA ASN A 137 -33.52 4.48 -18.74
C ASN A 137 -32.41 5.50 -18.99
N HIS A 138 -31.15 5.10 -18.83
CA HIS A 138 -30.03 5.69 -19.56
C HIS A 138 -29.21 4.59 -20.23
N SER A 139 -29.46 4.43 -21.52
CA SER A 139 -28.57 3.79 -22.47
C SER A 139 -27.28 4.61 -22.56
N HIS A 140 -26.18 4.06 -22.08
CA HIS A 140 -24.86 3.95 -22.74
C HIS A 140 -23.82 3.49 -21.70
N VAL A 141 -22.76 2.85 -22.24
CA VAL A 141 -21.39 2.78 -21.68
C VAL A 141 -21.00 1.47 -20.95
N HIS A 142 -20.28 0.65 -21.73
CA HIS A 142 -19.29 -0.38 -21.38
C HIS A 142 -19.61 -1.47 -20.36
N SER A 143 -20.28 -2.51 -20.85
CA SER A 143 -20.16 -3.89 -20.36
C SER A 143 -18.80 -4.52 -20.75
N HIS A 144 -17.70 -4.03 -20.18
CA HIS A 144 -16.38 -4.68 -20.23
C HIS A 144 -15.75 -4.69 -18.85
N ALA A 145 -16.12 -5.69 -18.05
CA ALA A 145 -15.24 -6.46 -17.16
C ALA A 145 -16.13 -7.20 -16.16
N LYS A 146 -16.45 -8.46 -16.48
CA LYS A 146 -16.85 -9.41 -15.46
C LYS A 146 -15.74 -9.46 -14.40
N GLY A 147 -16.00 -8.96 -13.18
CA GLY A 147 -15.39 -9.44 -11.93
C GLY A 147 -13.86 -9.30 -11.70
N GLU A 148 -13.08 -8.72 -12.61
CA GLU A 148 -11.60 -8.73 -12.52
C GLU A 148 -10.97 -7.40 -12.05
N GLY A 149 -11.49 -6.23 -12.45
CA GLY A 149 -10.85 -4.94 -12.13
C GLY A 149 -10.80 -4.61 -10.63
N VAL A 150 -11.76 -5.09 -9.85
CA VAL A 150 -11.80 -4.92 -8.39
C VAL A 150 -10.76 -5.82 -7.69
N GLN A 151 -10.26 -6.89 -8.30
CA GLN A 151 -9.24 -7.73 -7.65
C GLN A 151 -7.86 -7.02 -7.60
N GLY A 152 -7.67 -6.01 -8.46
CA GLY A 152 -6.41 -5.28 -8.63
C GLY A 152 -5.95 -4.48 -7.40
N LEU A 153 -6.84 -3.84 -6.63
CA LEU A 153 -6.44 -3.07 -5.43
C LEU A 153 -6.01 -3.98 -4.29
N LEU A 154 -6.76 -5.05 -3.98
CA LEU A 154 -6.35 -5.97 -2.92
C LEU A 154 -5.05 -6.68 -3.27
N LEU A 155 -4.90 -7.14 -4.51
CA LEU A 155 -3.64 -7.72 -4.99
C LEU A 155 -2.52 -6.68 -4.98
N GLY A 156 -2.84 -5.48 -5.45
CA GLY A 156 -2.14 -4.21 -5.26
C GLY A 156 -1.47 -4.13 -3.91
N ILE A 157 -2.34 -4.11 -2.89
CA ILE A 157 -2.04 -3.94 -1.49
C ILE A 157 -1.20 -5.12 -0.97
N VAL A 158 -1.67 -6.34 -1.16
CA VAL A 158 -0.97 -7.55 -0.72
C VAL A 158 0.48 -7.60 -1.24
N LEU A 159 0.71 -7.25 -2.51
CA LEU A 159 2.03 -7.32 -3.11
C LEU A 159 3.01 -6.26 -2.58
N HIS A 160 2.56 -5.03 -2.28
CA HIS A 160 3.48 -4.03 -1.69
C HIS A 160 3.66 -4.20 -0.16
N LYS A 161 2.73 -4.85 0.55
CA LYS A 161 2.87 -5.13 1.99
C LYS A 161 4.07 -6.03 2.28
N ILE A 162 4.42 -6.93 1.36
CA ILE A 162 5.57 -7.83 1.49
C ILE A 162 6.90 -7.02 1.59
N PRO A 163 7.25 -6.16 0.62
CA PRO A 163 8.40 -5.24 0.72
C PRO A 163 8.43 -4.38 1.99
N VAL A 164 7.29 -3.80 2.37
CA VAL A 164 7.20 -2.95 3.58
C VAL A 164 7.49 -3.77 4.84
N ALA A 165 6.93 -4.97 4.94
CA ALA A 165 7.18 -5.88 6.05
C ALA A 165 8.64 -6.35 6.11
N ILE A 166 9.26 -6.59 4.95
CA ILE A 166 10.70 -6.91 4.85
C ILE A 166 11.54 -5.75 5.38
N ALA A 167 11.24 -4.51 4.97
CA ALA A 167 11.96 -3.32 5.42
C ALA A 167 11.83 -3.13 6.94
N LEU A 168 10.60 -3.18 7.47
CA LEU A 168 10.33 -3.03 8.90
C LEU A 168 11.01 -4.13 9.72
N MET A 169 10.86 -5.41 9.35
CA MET A 169 11.49 -6.52 10.05
C MET A 169 13.02 -6.42 10.02
N THR A 170 13.60 -6.06 8.87
CA THR A 170 15.06 -5.85 8.75
C THR A 170 15.53 -4.75 9.70
N LEU A 171 14.81 -3.64 9.78
CA LEU A 171 15.15 -2.53 10.67
C LEU A 171 15.03 -2.92 12.15
N LEU A 172 13.95 -3.59 12.54
CA LEU A 172 13.74 -4.03 13.92
C LEU A 172 14.92 -4.89 14.40
N LEU A 173 15.36 -5.83 13.57
CA LEU A 173 16.50 -6.69 13.86
C LEU A 173 17.82 -5.94 13.84
N ALA A 174 18.04 -5.04 12.87
CA ALA A 174 19.23 -4.20 12.82
C ALA A 174 19.34 -3.24 14.03
N SER A 175 18.20 -2.84 14.60
CA SER A 175 18.12 -2.00 15.80
C SER A 175 18.39 -2.76 17.11
N GLY A 176 18.71 -4.06 17.03
CA GLY A 176 19.05 -4.90 18.18
C GLY A 176 17.85 -5.48 18.93
N PHE A 177 16.65 -5.43 18.34
CA PHE A 177 15.48 -6.07 18.96
C PHE A 177 15.64 -7.59 18.95
N LYS A 178 15.25 -8.23 20.05
CA LYS A 178 15.11 -9.69 20.11
C LYS A 178 14.02 -10.14 19.12
N MET A 179 14.20 -11.32 18.52
CA MET A 179 13.24 -11.90 17.56
C MET A 179 11.79 -11.85 18.04
N THR A 180 11.55 -12.20 19.31
CA THR A 180 10.20 -12.17 19.89
C THR A 180 9.59 -10.78 19.87
N LYS A 181 10.34 -9.74 20.27
CA LYS A 181 9.87 -8.35 20.22
C LYS A 181 9.65 -7.87 18.79
N ALA A 182 10.54 -8.22 17.87
CA ALA A 182 10.39 -7.85 16.45
C ALA A 182 9.11 -8.43 15.85
N TRP A 183 8.83 -9.71 16.10
CA TRP A 183 7.58 -10.35 15.67
C TRP A 183 6.33 -9.75 16.31
N LEU A 184 6.37 -9.40 17.59
CA LEU A 184 5.24 -8.73 18.26
C LEU A 184 4.91 -7.38 17.60
N ILE A 185 5.93 -6.57 17.30
CA ILE A 185 5.75 -5.29 16.61
C ILE A 185 5.23 -5.51 15.18
N LEU A 186 5.77 -6.49 14.46
CA LEU A 186 5.32 -6.82 13.11
C LEU A 186 3.87 -7.31 13.07
N ILE A 187 3.45 -8.11 14.05
CA ILE A 187 2.05 -8.55 14.20
C ILE A 187 1.15 -7.34 14.48
N ALA A 188 1.56 -6.43 15.36
CA ALA A 188 0.80 -5.20 15.61
C ALA A 188 0.65 -4.38 14.32
N PHE A 189 1.71 -4.26 13.52
CA PHE A 189 1.66 -3.61 12.21
C PHE A 189 0.71 -4.35 11.23
N ALA A 190 0.75 -5.68 11.20
CA ALA A 190 -0.09 -6.51 10.32
C ALA A 190 -1.59 -6.30 10.54
N LEU A 191 -2.00 -5.85 11.73
CA LEU A 191 -3.39 -5.57 12.07
C LEU A 191 -3.88 -4.21 11.55
N MET A 192 -2.99 -3.30 11.16
CA MET A 192 -3.37 -1.93 10.80
C MET A 192 -4.18 -1.87 9.50
N ALA A 193 -3.83 -2.63 8.46
CA ALA A 193 -4.61 -2.68 7.23
C ALA A 193 -5.99 -3.36 7.40
N PRO A 194 -6.11 -4.53 8.08
CA PRO A 194 -7.40 -5.08 8.48
C PRO A 194 -8.24 -4.11 9.31
N LEU A 195 -7.63 -3.38 10.24
CA LEU A 195 -8.32 -2.37 11.04
C LEU A 195 -8.84 -1.24 10.15
N GLY A 196 -8.04 -0.78 9.18
CA GLY A 196 -8.47 0.17 8.16
C GLY A 196 -9.67 -0.33 7.38
N MET A 197 -9.61 -1.57 6.88
CA MET A 197 -10.71 -2.23 6.17
C MET A 197 -11.98 -2.31 7.00
N LEU A 198 -11.90 -2.67 8.28
CA LEU A 198 -13.03 -2.69 9.20
C LEU A 198 -13.64 -1.30 9.40
N VAL A 199 -12.81 -0.28 9.60
CA VAL A 199 -13.30 1.10 9.74
C VAL A 199 -13.94 1.59 8.44
N GLY A 200 -13.38 1.24 7.29
CA GLY A 200 -13.98 1.49 5.97
C GLY A 200 -15.35 0.82 5.85
N HIS A 201 -15.45 -0.47 6.23
CA HIS A 201 -16.68 -1.26 6.24
C HIS A 201 -17.81 -0.60 7.02
N TYR A 202 -17.60 -0.42 8.33
CA TYR A 202 -18.63 0.14 9.18
C TYR A 202 -18.87 1.62 8.90
N GLY A 203 -17.83 2.39 8.53
CA GLY A 203 -17.97 3.79 8.18
C GLY A 203 -18.80 4.02 6.92
N ALA A 204 -18.62 3.20 5.89
CA ALA A 204 -19.39 3.25 4.66
C ALA A 204 -20.85 2.81 4.87
N GLN A 205 -21.08 1.70 5.59
CA GLN A 205 -22.43 1.21 5.89
C GLN A 205 -23.28 2.25 6.64
N ASN A 206 -22.67 3.03 7.53
CA ASN A 206 -23.37 4.07 8.29
C ASN A 206 -23.35 5.45 7.58
N SER A 207 -22.89 5.53 6.33
CA SER A 207 -22.74 6.80 5.59
C SER A 207 -21.88 7.85 6.32
N LEU A 208 -20.99 7.43 7.22
CA LEU A 208 -20.11 8.31 7.99
C LEU A 208 -18.83 8.65 7.22
N LEU A 209 -18.39 7.76 6.32
CA LEU A 209 -17.17 7.91 5.54
C LEU A 209 -17.50 7.90 4.05
N ASN A 210 -16.91 8.85 3.32
CA ASN A 210 -16.93 8.85 1.87
C ASN A 210 -15.71 8.06 1.35
N LEU A 211 -15.93 6.85 0.87
CA LEU A 211 -14.85 5.97 0.40
C LEU A 211 -14.16 6.50 -0.86
N GLU A 212 -14.83 7.28 -1.71
CA GLU A 212 -14.21 7.89 -2.89
C GLU A 212 -13.17 8.95 -2.49
N ILE A 213 -13.51 9.79 -1.50
CA ILE A 213 -12.58 10.78 -0.94
C ILE A 213 -11.40 10.08 -0.25
N ILE A 214 -11.66 9.03 0.53
CA ILE A 214 -10.60 8.27 1.19
C ILE A 214 -9.70 7.59 0.15
N LEU A 215 -10.28 7.00 -0.90
CA LEU A 215 -9.52 6.41 -1.99
C LEU A 215 -8.65 7.46 -2.69
N ALA A 216 -9.16 8.67 -2.94
CA ALA A 216 -8.38 9.78 -3.49
C ALA A 216 -7.18 10.15 -2.60
N VAL A 217 -7.37 10.22 -1.29
CA VAL A 217 -6.27 10.42 -0.32
C VAL A 217 -5.27 9.27 -0.42
N VAL A 218 -5.72 8.01 -0.41
CA VAL A 218 -4.84 6.83 -0.50
C VAL A 218 -4.03 6.83 -1.81
N VAL A 219 -4.63 7.20 -2.94
CA VAL A 219 -3.92 7.36 -4.22
C VAL A 219 -2.83 8.42 -4.11
N GLY A 220 -3.12 9.56 -3.47
CA GLY A 220 -2.11 10.57 -3.17
C GLY A 220 -0.92 10.01 -2.37
N MET A 221 -1.20 9.20 -1.35
CA MET A 221 -0.18 8.53 -0.54
C MET A 221 0.66 7.55 -1.38
N PHE A 222 0.04 6.79 -2.28
CA PHE A 222 0.74 5.89 -3.20
C PHE A 222 1.64 6.64 -4.17
N LEU A 223 1.17 7.75 -4.74
CA LEU A 223 1.97 8.58 -5.63
C LEU A 223 3.22 9.10 -4.91
N HIS A 224 3.10 9.55 -3.67
CA HIS A 224 4.25 9.96 -2.86
C HIS A 224 5.24 8.82 -2.67
N ILE A 225 4.80 7.69 -2.11
CA ILE A 225 5.70 6.54 -1.84
C ILE A 225 6.38 6.04 -3.11
N SER A 226 5.62 5.85 -4.19
CA SER A 226 6.16 5.39 -5.45
C SER A 226 7.19 6.35 -6.03
N THR A 227 6.93 7.67 -6.00
CA THR A 227 7.88 8.65 -6.54
C THR A 227 9.13 8.76 -5.68
N THR A 228 9.03 8.74 -4.36
CA THR A 228 10.20 8.77 -3.47
C THR A 228 11.06 7.51 -3.65
N ILE A 229 10.48 6.31 -3.78
CA ILE A 229 11.22 5.07 -4.11
C ILE A 229 11.99 5.19 -5.43
N ILE A 230 11.39 5.84 -6.43
CA ILE A 230 11.99 6.00 -7.76
C ILE A 230 13.17 6.97 -7.72
N PHE A 231 12.99 8.15 -7.12
CA PHE A 231 13.95 9.24 -7.22
C PHE A 231 15.01 9.24 -6.11
N GLU A 232 14.66 8.87 -4.88
CA GLU A 232 15.59 8.90 -3.75
C GLU A 232 16.56 7.72 -3.74
N SER A 233 16.22 6.62 -4.43
CA SER A 233 17.03 5.40 -4.36
C SER A 233 18.33 5.45 -5.21
N THR A 234 18.74 6.60 -5.73
CA THR A 234 19.99 6.77 -6.52
C THR A 234 21.20 7.15 -5.64
N GLU A 235 21.92 6.16 -5.12
CA GLU A 235 23.24 6.41 -4.50
C GLU A 235 24.33 6.60 -5.57
N ASN A 236 25.14 7.66 -5.44
CA ASN A 236 26.40 7.93 -6.17
C ASN A 236 26.30 8.29 -7.67
N HIS A 237 25.23 8.95 -8.14
CA HIS A 237 25.11 9.52 -9.50
C HIS A 237 25.35 8.53 -10.67
N LYS A 238 25.33 7.21 -10.43
CA LYS A 238 25.39 6.18 -11.47
C LYS A 238 24.01 5.55 -11.65
N PHE A 239 23.53 5.54 -12.89
CA PHE A 239 22.25 4.96 -13.25
C PHE A 239 22.20 3.46 -12.89
N ASN A 240 21.31 3.06 -11.98
CA ASN A 240 21.18 1.67 -11.58
C ASN A 240 20.18 0.94 -12.48
N PHE A 241 20.69 0.35 -13.57
CA PHE A 241 19.87 -0.34 -14.56
C PHE A 241 19.02 -1.48 -13.98
N ILE A 242 19.51 -2.18 -12.94
CA ILE A 242 18.76 -3.26 -12.28
C ILE A 242 17.48 -2.69 -11.61
N LYS A 243 17.56 -1.51 -11.01
CA LYS A 243 16.39 -0.84 -10.42
C LYS A 243 15.38 -0.41 -11.48
N LEU A 244 15.85 0.14 -12.61
CA LEU A 244 14.97 0.48 -13.72
C LEU A 244 14.23 -0.78 -14.23
N ILE A 245 14.94 -1.88 -14.49
CA ILE A 245 14.31 -3.12 -14.94
C ILE A 245 13.31 -3.64 -13.90
N SER A 246 13.68 -3.61 -12.61
CA SER A 246 12.79 -4.01 -11.53
C SER A 246 11.50 -3.18 -11.49
N LEU A 247 11.62 -1.87 -11.69
CA LEU A 247 10.48 -0.96 -11.79
C LEU A 247 9.60 -1.29 -12.99
N LEU A 248 10.20 -1.50 -14.17
CA LEU A 248 9.47 -1.84 -15.39
C LEU A 248 8.76 -3.19 -15.27
N VAL A 249 9.37 -4.17 -14.60
CA VAL A 249 8.72 -5.44 -14.26
C VAL A 249 7.52 -5.19 -13.33
N GLY A 250 7.66 -4.33 -12.32
CA GLY A 250 6.54 -3.92 -11.47
C GLY A 250 5.39 -3.31 -12.26
N VAL A 251 5.68 -2.38 -13.18
CA VAL A 251 4.69 -1.80 -14.10
C VAL A 251 4.03 -2.88 -14.96
N GLY A 252 4.83 -3.78 -15.55
CA GLY A 252 4.30 -4.88 -16.37
C GLY A 252 3.38 -5.82 -15.58
N LEU A 253 3.74 -6.16 -14.34
CA LEU A 253 2.91 -6.97 -13.45
C LEU A 253 1.59 -6.25 -13.10
N ALA A 254 1.61 -4.93 -12.92
CA ALA A 254 0.39 -4.16 -12.67
C ALA A 254 -0.55 -4.20 -13.88
N ILE A 255 0.00 -4.03 -15.09
CA ILE A 255 -0.78 -4.09 -16.34
C ILE A 255 -1.36 -5.48 -16.57
N LEU A 256 -0.66 -6.55 -16.18
CA LEU A 256 -1.19 -7.92 -16.29
C LEU A 256 -2.23 -8.25 -15.22
N ALA A 257 -2.26 -7.50 -14.12
CA ALA A 257 -3.13 -7.74 -12.98
C ALA A 257 -4.47 -6.98 -13.05
N ILE A 258 -4.61 -6.02 -13.97
CA ILE A 258 -5.79 -5.17 -14.18
C ILE A 258 -6.36 -5.45 -15.56
#